data_AF-A0AA41XYR4-F1
#
_entry.id   AF-A0AA41XYR4-F1
#
_cell.length_a   1.000
_cell.length_b   1.000
_cell.length_c   1.000
_cell.angle_alpha   90.00
_cell.angle_beta   90.00
_cell.angle_gamma   90.00
#
_symmetry.space_group_name_H-M   'P 1'
#
loop_
_entity.id
_entity.type
_entity.pdbx_description
1 polymer ?
#
loop_
_entity_poly.entity_id
_entity_poly.type
_entity_poly.pdbx_seq_one_letter_code
_entity_poly.pdbx_strand_id
1 'polypeptide(L)'
;MTVCHVETLAMWQRYSRLKLSLSLYQCLPWQQTSAQQSQFAAQLARQWQLEHAIREQAAQRGIRADENGRMSAQYVLRTFFDDEPAWLTALQQAGLDDAGLRQALAHEATLTAVLDAVAGQTPPVGDSEVEVWYQQHRPLFQQPEKRLAHHLLLVIDDEQADSTRDIVAERMATLQRRLQIDPRRFARLATRFSACPTALAGGKLGWITRGMLYPELNAMLFSMEAGTFSPSVETTMGLHILWCEAIRPAGETPKALALAQIREQWQETRRRQYQRQWLAAISAR
;
A
#
# COMPACT_ATOMS: atom_id res chain seq x y z
N MET A 1 -18.44 -17.51 34.95
CA MET A 1 -18.45 -17.08 33.54
C MET A 1 -19.86 -16.67 33.20
N THR A 2 -20.18 -15.38 33.30
CA THR A 2 -21.53 -14.89 33.06
C THR A 2 -21.75 -14.83 31.55
N VAL A 3 -22.58 -15.73 31.02
CA VAL A 3 -23.07 -15.66 29.65
C VAL A 3 -23.83 -14.34 29.53
N CYS A 4 -23.24 -13.33 28.89
CA CYS A 4 -23.96 -12.09 28.57
C CYS A 4 -25.08 -12.45 27.58
N HIS A 5 -26.30 -12.55 28.09
CA HIS A 5 -27.49 -12.70 27.25
C HIS A 5 -27.62 -11.45 26.39
N VAL A 6 -27.61 -11.63 25.07
CA VAL A 6 -27.66 -10.54 24.08
C VAL A 6 -28.84 -9.59 24.33
N GLU A 7 -29.93 -10.11 24.91
CA GLU A 7 -31.15 -9.37 25.24
C GLU A 7 -30.94 -8.21 26.22
N THR A 8 -29.93 -8.24 27.08
CA THR A 8 -29.65 -7.16 28.05
C THR A 8 -28.74 -6.06 27.50
N LEU A 9 -28.14 -6.26 26.33
CA LEU A 9 -27.23 -5.29 25.70
C LEU A 9 -28.00 -4.21 24.95
N ALA A 10 -27.53 -2.96 25.04
CA ALA A 10 -28.00 -1.87 24.20
C ALA A 10 -27.68 -2.12 22.72
N MET A 11 -28.45 -1.52 21.81
CA MET A 11 -28.28 -1.75 20.36
C MET A 11 -26.87 -1.45 19.87
N TRP A 12 -26.27 -0.35 20.34
CA TRP A 12 -24.89 -0.01 19.98
C TRP A 12 -23.87 -1.02 20.53
N GLN A 13 -24.11 -1.65 21.69
CA GLN A 13 -23.22 -2.68 22.24
C GLN A 13 -23.28 -3.96 21.40
N ARG A 14 -24.48 -4.35 20.93
CA ARG A 14 -24.67 -5.48 20.02
C ARG A 14 -23.92 -5.25 18.70
N TYR A 15 -24.06 -4.05 18.14
CA TYR A 15 -23.32 -3.63 16.94
C TYR A 15 -21.81 -3.60 17.15
N SER A 16 -21.32 -2.98 18.24
CA SER A 16 -19.90 -2.91 18.57
C SER A 16 -19.30 -4.32 18.73
N ARG A 17 -20.03 -5.25 19.37
CA ARG A 17 -19.65 -6.67 19.45
C ARG A 17 -19.53 -7.33 18.07
N LEU A 18 -20.53 -7.14 17.21
CA LEU A 18 -20.52 -7.68 15.85
C LEU A 18 -19.33 -7.14 15.05
N LYS A 19 -19.20 -5.81 14.98
CA LYS A 19 -18.14 -5.10 14.25
C LYS A 19 -16.75 -5.48 14.74
N LEU A 20 -16.54 -5.53 16.06
CA LEU A 20 -15.23 -5.83 16.64
C LEU A 20 -14.81 -7.27 16.33
N SER A 21 -15.73 -8.24 16.41
CA SER A 21 -15.43 -9.64 16.04
C SER A 21 -15.01 -9.77 14.59
N LEU A 22 -15.79 -9.17 13.68
CA LEU A 22 -15.50 -9.19 12.25
C LEU A 22 -14.15 -8.52 11.94
N SER A 23 -13.84 -7.41 12.61
CA SER A 23 -12.58 -6.68 12.39
C SER A 23 -11.35 -7.44 12.90
N LEU A 24 -11.46 -8.14 14.03
CA LEU A 24 -10.31 -8.83 14.65
C LEU A 24 -10.11 -10.26 14.15
N TYR A 25 -11.20 -10.98 13.87
CA TYR A 25 -11.18 -12.42 13.60
C TYR A 25 -11.77 -12.81 12.25
N GLN A 26 -12.30 -11.85 11.48
CA GLN A 26 -12.97 -12.09 10.20
C GLN A 26 -14.12 -13.12 10.30
N CYS A 27 -14.74 -13.21 11.47
CA CYS A 27 -15.87 -14.09 11.73
C CYS A 27 -16.86 -13.47 12.71
N LEU A 28 -18.08 -14.02 12.75
CA LEU A 28 -19.14 -13.55 13.63
C LEU A 28 -18.85 -13.94 15.10
N PRO A 29 -19.37 -13.19 16.09
CA PRO A 29 -19.08 -13.44 17.50
C PRO A 29 -19.36 -14.87 17.98
N TRP A 30 -20.35 -15.55 17.39
CA TRP A 30 -20.75 -16.92 17.72
C TRP A 30 -20.02 -18.00 16.90
N GLN A 31 -19.20 -17.60 15.92
CA GLN A 31 -18.34 -18.50 15.13
C GLN A 31 -16.91 -18.59 15.70
N GLN A 32 -16.61 -17.83 16.75
CA GLN A 32 -15.30 -17.81 17.38
C GLN A 32 -14.98 -19.12 18.11
N THR A 33 -13.73 -19.56 18.03
CA THR A 33 -13.19 -20.66 18.83
C THR A 33 -13.12 -20.29 20.32
N SER A 34 -13.05 -21.29 21.21
CA SER A 34 -12.96 -21.06 22.66
C SER A 34 -11.77 -20.17 23.06
N ALA A 35 -10.62 -20.32 22.38
CA ALA A 35 -9.44 -19.49 22.61
C ALA A 35 -9.66 -18.03 22.19
N GLN A 36 -10.31 -17.80 21.04
CA GLN A 36 -10.67 -16.45 20.57
C GLN A 36 -11.68 -15.79 21.51
N GLN A 37 -12.70 -16.53 21.97
CA GLN A 37 -13.74 -15.99 22.86
C GLN A 37 -13.18 -15.42 24.17
N SER A 38 -12.18 -16.07 24.78
CA SER A 38 -11.54 -15.56 26.00
C SER A 38 -10.82 -14.23 25.78
N GLN A 39 -10.08 -14.08 24.66
CA GLN A 39 -9.37 -12.83 24.35
C GLN A 39 -10.35 -11.73 23.92
N PHE A 40 -11.37 -12.11 23.14
CA PHE A 40 -12.40 -11.21 22.62
C PHE A 40 -13.18 -10.54 23.74
N ALA A 41 -13.54 -11.26 24.80
CA ALA A 41 -14.29 -10.69 25.93
C ALA A 41 -13.55 -9.52 26.60
N ALA A 42 -12.23 -9.66 26.80
CA ALA A 42 -11.41 -8.59 27.37
C ALA A 42 -11.26 -7.39 26.43
N GLN A 43 -11.16 -7.63 25.12
CA GLN A 43 -11.11 -6.57 24.11
C GLN A 43 -12.44 -5.82 24.00
N LEU A 44 -13.56 -6.56 24.00
CA LEU A 44 -14.91 -6.00 23.92
C LEU A 44 -15.24 -5.13 25.13
N ALA A 45 -14.87 -5.57 26.34
CA ALA A 45 -15.05 -4.76 27.55
C ALA A 45 -14.31 -3.42 27.45
N ARG A 46 -13.04 -3.43 27.02
CA ARG A 46 -12.27 -2.20 26.78
C ARG A 46 -12.87 -1.33 25.68
N GLN A 47 -13.33 -1.94 24.60
CA GLN A 47 -13.99 -1.24 23.50
C GLN A 47 -15.23 -0.49 24.01
N TRP A 48 -16.12 -1.15 24.75
CA TRP A 48 -17.32 -0.51 25.29
C TRP A 48 -17.03 0.58 26.31
N GLN A 49 -16.02 0.41 27.17
CA GLN A 49 -15.58 1.47 28.08
C GLN A 49 -15.13 2.71 27.30
N LEU A 50 -14.33 2.53 26.25
CA LEU A 50 -13.86 3.62 25.40
C LEU A 50 -15.00 4.31 24.68
N GLU A 51 -15.88 3.56 24.02
CA GLU A 51 -17.04 4.11 23.31
C GLU A 51 -17.98 4.87 24.25
N HIS A 52 -18.16 4.39 25.47
CA HIS A 52 -18.94 5.08 26.49
C HIS A 52 -18.32 6.44 26.84
N ALA A 53 -17.01 6.48 27.11
CA ALA A 53 -16.29 7.72 27.43
C ALA A 53 -16.35 8.73 26.28
N ILE A 54 -16.20 8.27 25.02
CA ILE A 54 -16.34 9.14 23.83
C ILE A 54 -17.77 9.69 23.73
N ARG A 55 -18.78 8.87 24.00
CA ARG A 55 -20.19 9.28 23.95
C ARG A 55 -20.53 10.35 24.99
N GLU A 56 -19.99 10.24 26.21
CA GLU A 56 -20.13 11.28 27.23
C GLU A 56 -19.54 12.61 26.76
N GLN A 57 -18.37 12.57 26.10
CA GLN A 57 -17.76 13.75 25.49
C GLN A 57 -18.61 14.32 24.35
N ALA A 58 -19.25 13.47 23.54
CA ALA A 58 -20.18 13.90 22.50
C ALA A 58 -21.33 14.72 23.09
N ALA A 59 -21.95 14.22 24.17
CA ALA A 59 -23.06 14.87 24.85
C ALA A 59 -22.65 16.22 25.46
N GLN A 60 -21.49 16.28 26.12
CA GLN A 60 -20.94 17.51 26.70
C GLN A 60 -20.67 18.60 25.65
N ARG A 61 -20.26 18.20 24.43
CA ARG A 61 -19.91 19.11 23.33
C ARG A 61 -21.06 19.35 22.35
N GLY A 62 -22.21 18.70 22.53
CA GLY A 62 -23.35 18.78 21.61
C GLY A 62 -23.08 18.20 20.22
N ILE A 63 -22.10 17.31 20.08
CA ILE A 63 -21.75 16.68 18.80
C ILE A 63 -22.73 15.53 18.53
N ARG A 64 -23.26 15.47 17.30
CA ARG A 64 -24.24 14.46 16.87
C ARG A 64 -23.88 13.92 15.49
N ALA A 65 -24.29 12.67 15.23
CA ALA A 65 -24.19 12.06 13.91
C ALA A 65 -25.02 12.79 12.85
N ASP A 66 -24.37 13.10 11.73
CA ASP A 66 -25.04 13.45 10.48
C ASP A 66 -25.38 12.20 9.64
N GLU A 67 -26.04 12.41 8.52
CA GLU A 67 -26.47 11.30 7.67
C GLU A 67 -25.30 10.63 6.94
N ASN A 68 -24.31 11.41 6.51
CA ASN A 68 -23.11 10.90 5.83
C ASN A 68 -22.30 9.96 6.73
N GLY A 69 -22.15 10.30 8.02
CA GLY A 69 -21.49 9.46 9.01
C GLY A 69 -22.22 8.13 9.21
N ARG A 70 -23.56 8.14 9.24
CA ARG A 70 -24.36 6.91 9.39
C ARG A 70 -24.22 5.99 8.18
N MET A 71 -24.30 6.57 6.98
CA MET A 71 -24.09 5.84 5.72
C MET A 71 -22.68 5.24 5.65
N SER A 72 -21.66 6.00 6.07
CA SER A 72 -20.27 5.51 6.12
C SER A 72 -20.11 4.35 7.11
N ALA A 73 -20.69 4.47 8.31
CA ALA A 73 -20.69 3.39 9.30
C ALA A 73 -21.38 2.12 8.77
N GLN A 74 -22.53 2.27 8.08
CA GLN A 74 -23.25 1.16 7.49
C GLN A 74 -22.43 0.47 6.41
N TYR A 75 -21.81 1.27 5.52
CA TYR A 75 -20.96 0.76 4.45
C TYR A 75 -19.81 -0.09 5.01
N VAL A 76 -19.10 0.40 6.03
CA VAL A 76 -17.99 -0.32 6.66
C VAL A 76 -18.42 -1.67 7.24
N LEU A 77 -19.59 -1.75 7.88
CA LEU A 77 -20.06 -3.04 8.38
C LEU A 77 -20.51 -3.96 7.22
N ARG A 78 -21.14 -3.39 6.19
CA ARG A 78 -21.65 -4.15 5.04
C ARG A 78 -20.54 -4.81 4.22
N THR A 79 -19.33 -4.23 4.18
CA THR A 79 -18.18 -4.81 3.45
C THR A 79 -17.68 -6.15 4.00
N PHE A 80 -18.10 -6.55 5.20
CA PHE A 80 -17.77 -7.87 5.76
C PHE A 80 -18.69 -9.00 5.26
N PHE A 81 -19.68 -8.71 4.42
CA PHE A 81 -20.68 -9.68 3.98
C PHE A 81 -20.75 -9.74 2.45
N ASP A 82 -20.69 -10.95 1.91
CA ASP A 82 -20.73 -11.18 0.46
C ASP A 82 -22.13 -10.95 -0.13
N ASP A 83 -23.17 -11.32 0.62
CA ASP A 83 -24.55 -11.28 0.15
C ASP A 83 -25.53 -10.75 1.21
N GLU A 84 -26.75 -10.43 0.73
CA GLU A 84 -27.83 -9.88 1.57
C GLU A 84 -28.38 -10.90 2.58
N PRO A 85 -28.57 -12.19 2.25
CA PRO A 85 -29.00 -13.19 3.22
C PRO A 85 -28.05 -13.33 4.42
N ALA A 86 -26.73 -13.38 4.20
CA ALA A 86 -25.74 -13.46 5.27
C ALA A 86 -25.76 -12.23 6.17
N TRP A 87 -25.90 -11.05 5.57
CA TRP A 87 -26.08 -9.77 6.28
C TRP A 87 -27.30 -9.78 7.20
N LEU A 88 -28.48 -10.09 6.66
CA LEU A 88 -29.73 -10.11 7.42
C LEU A 88 -29.70 -11.15 8.54
N THR A 89 -29.14 -12.33 8.26
CA THR A 89 -28.97 -13.40 9.26
C THR A 89 -28.08 -12.96 10.42
N ALA A 90 -26.97 -12.28 10.10
CA ALA A 90 -26.05 -11.78 11.11
C ALA A 90 -26.68 -10.68 11.98
N LEU A 91 -27.43 -9.74 11.39
CA LEU A 91 -28.16 -8.73 12.15
C LEU A 91 -29.20 -9.35 13.07
N GLN A 92 -29.99 -10.30 12.55
CA GLN A 92 -31.01 -11.00 13.33
C GLN A 92 -30.39 -11.75 14.52
N GLN A 93 -29.31 -12.51 14.30
CA GLN A 93 -28.62 -13.24 15.36
C GLN A 93 -27.90 -12.31 16.35
N ALA A 94 -27.46 -11.13 15.89
CA ALA A 94 -26.95 -10.08 16.76
C ALA A 94 -28.07 -9.36 17.55
N GLY A 95 -29.34 -9.61 17.24
CA GLY A 95 -30.49 -8.95 17.85
C GLY A 95 -30.62 -7.48 17.42
N LEU A 96 -30.27 -7.16 16.18
CA LEU A 96 -30.38 -5.83 15.58
C LEU A 96 -31.50 -5.85 14.52
N ASP A 97 -32.65 -5.30 14.85
CA ASP A 97 -33.68 -4.97 13.86
C ASP A 97 -33.34 -3.67 13.11
N ASP A 98 -34.14 -3.26 12.13
CA ASP A 98 -33.86 -2.04 11.34
C ASP A 98 -33.75 -0.79 12.22
N ALA A 99 -34.66 -0.63 13.18
CA ALA A 99 -34.66 0.50 14.10
C ALA A 99 -33.42 0.50 15.01
N GLY A 100 -33.07 -0.66 15.59
CA GLY A 100 -31.90 -0.83 16.44
C GLY A 100 -30.59 -0.65 15.67
N LEU A 101 -30.52 -1.13 14.43
CA LEU A 101 -29.38 -0.88 13.56
C LEU A 101 -29.21 0.61 13.28
N ARG A 102 -30.27 1.35 12.95
CA ARG A 102 -30.20 2.81 12.76
C ARG A 102 -29.70 3.53 14.01
N GLN A 103 -30.15 3.11 15.20
CA GLN A 103 -29.66 3.66 16.48
C GLN A 103 -28.17 3.36 16.68
N ALA A 104 -27.73 2.14 16.40
CA ALA A 104 -26.33 1.75 16.53
C ALA A 104 -25.41 2.49 15.53
N LEU A 105 -25.87 2.67 14.29
CA LEU A 105 -25.15 3.45 13.28
C LEU A 105 -25.06 4.93 13.65
N ALA A 106 -26.11 5.50 14.24
CA ALA A 106 -26.07 6.87 14.77
C ALA A 106 -25.07 6.99 15.93
N HIS A 107 -24.95 5.99 16.79
CA HIS A 107 -23.91 5.93 17.81
C HIS A 107 -22.51 5.92 17.18
N GLU A 108 -22.24 4.97 16.28
CA GLU A 108 -20.95 4.83 15.58
C GLU A 108 -20.54 6.12 14.84
N ALA A 109 -21.48 6.72 14.13
CA ALA A 109 -21.27 7.99 13.43
C ALA A 109 -20.97 9.14 14.39
N THR A 110 -21.59 9.14 15.58
CA THR A 110 -21.31 10.15 16.62
C THR A 110 -19.90 9.98 17.17
N LEU A 111 -19.45 8.74 17.41
CA LEU A 111 -18.07 8.46 17.84
C LEU A 111 -17.06 9.01 16.83
N THR A 112 -17.28 8.72 15.54
CA THR A 112 -16.44 9.21 14.43
C THR A 112 -16.42 10.75 14.40
N ALA A 113 -17.59 11.39 14.47
CA ALA A 113 -17.68 12.85 14.49
C ALA A 113 -16.94 13.49 15.67
N VAL A 114 -16.96 12.87 16.85
CA VAL A 114 -16.18 13.34 18.01
C VAL A 114 -14.69 13.22 17.74
N LEU A 115 -14.24 12.08 17.22
CA LEU A 115 -12.83 11.88 16.87
C LEU A 115 -12.36 12.91 15.84
N ASP A 116 -13.18 13.21 14.83
CA ASP A 116 -12.88 14.21 13.81
C ASP A 116 -12.84 15.62 14.39
N ALA A 117 -13.79 15.97 15.26
CA ALA A 117 -13.81 17.26 15.95
C ALA A 117 -12.60 17.44 16.89
N VAL A 118 -12.14 16.37 17.53
CA VAL A 118 -10.91 16.35 18.33
C VAL A 118 -9.69 16.53 17.44
N ALA A 119 -9.60 15.79 16.34
CA ALA A 119 -8.51 15.95 15.38
C ALA A 119 -8.47 17.35 14.77
N GLY A 120 -9.63 17.98 14.52
CA GLY A 120 -9.74 19.34 14.01
C GLY A 120 -9.18 20.42 14.95
N GLN A 121 -8.96 20.12 16.23
CA GLN A 121 -8.33 21.02 17.20
C GLN A 121 -6.79 20.99 17.13
N THR A 122 -6.22 20.14 16.27
CA THR A 122 -4.77 20.01 16.11
C THR A 122 -4.20 21.29 15.47
N PRO A 123 -3.21 21.95 16.11
CA PRO A 123 -2.56 23.10 15.51
C PRO A 123 -1.98 22.78 14.13
N PRO A 124 -2.12 23.66 13.13
CA PRO A 124 -1.58 23.43 11.81
C PRO A 124 -0.06 23.31 11.84
N VAL A 125 0.50 22.47 10.99
CA VAL A 125 1.95 22.39 10.76
C VAL A 125 2.43 23.73 10.18
N GLY A 126 3.45 24.31 10.80
CA GLY A 126 3.98 25.61 10.40
C GLY A 126 4.83 25.54 9.13
N ASP A 127 4.74 26.55 8.28
CA ASP A 127 5.46 26.58 7.00
C ASP A 127 6.99 26.57 7.16
N SER A 128 7.50 27.28 8.17
CA SER A 128 8.94 27.34 8.46
C SER A 128 9.50 25.98 8.88
N GLU A 129 8.72 25.19 9.63
CA GLU A 129 9.11 23.87 10.09
C GLU A 129 9.29 22.91 8.92
N VAL A 130 8.34 22.92 7.99
CA VAL A 130 8.37 22.11 6.76
C VAL A 130 9.52 22.54 5.85
N GLU A 131 9.73 23.85 5.70
CA GLU A 131 10.78 24.40 4.87
C GLU A 131 12.18 24.04 5.39
N VAL A 132 12.43 24.21 6.69
CA VAL A 132 13.71 23.84 7.32
C VAL A 132 13.98 22.34 7.13
N TRP A 133 12.97 21.50 7.36
CA TRP A 133 13.12 20.07 7.18
C TRP A 133 13.39 19.69 5.72
N TYR A 134 12.67 20.28 4.77
CA TYR A 134 12.89 20.05 3.33
C TYR A 134 14.34 20.42 2.94
N GLN A 135 14.86 21.54 3.42
CA GLN A 135 16.24 21.95 3.13
C GLN A 135 17.26 20.94 3.67
N GLN A 136 17.04 20.43 4.89
CA GLN A 136 17.90 19.42 5.50
C GLN A 136 17.81 18.04 4.81
N HIS A 137 16.70 17.76 4.13
CA HIS A 137 16.42 16.47 3.50
C HIS A 137 16.26 16.55 1.98
N ARG A 138 16.80 17.61 1.36
CA ARG A 138 16.71 17.85 -0.10
C ARG A 138 17.10 16.64 -0.96
N PRO A 139 18.11 15.82 -0.60
CA PRO A 139 18.44 14.62 -1.37
C PRO A 139 17.28 13.61 -1.51
N LEU A 140 16.33 13.55 -0.57
CA LEU A 140 15.16 12.67 -0.67
C LEU A 140 14.19 13.09 -1.79
N PHE A 141 14.26 14.34 -2.22
CA PHE A 141 13.43 14.90 -3.29
C PHE A 141 14.11 14.89 -4.65
N GLN A 142 15.34 14.39 -4.72
CA GLN A 142 16.03 14.14 -5.96
C GLN A 142 15.65 12.76 -6.48
N GLN A 143 15.10 12.72 -7.68
CA GLN A 143 14.83 11.51 -8.41
C GLN A 143 16.01 11.25 -9.34
N PRO A 144 16.75 10.14 -9.18
CA PRO A 144 17.81 9.80 -10.11
C PRO A 144 17.22 9.47 -11.48
N GLU A 145 18.02 9.66 -12.53
CA GLU A 145 17.70 9.19 -13.87
C GLU A 145 17.38 7.69 -13.86
N LYS A 146 16.29 7.31 -14.52
CA LYS A 146 15.87 5.90 -14.67
C LYS A 146 15.75 5.56 -16.14
N ARG A 147 16.19 4.36 -16.51
CA ARG A 147 16.05 3.83 -17.88
C ARG A 147 15.24 2.56 -17.87
N LEU A 148 14.15 2.52 -18.64
CA LEU A 148 13.37 1.31 -18.86
C LEU A 148 14.17 0.44 -19.82
N ALA A 149 14.65 -0.70 -19.32
CA ALA A 149 15.62 -1.51 -20.04
C ALA A 149 15.15 -2.95 -20.25
N HIS A 150 15.61 -3.53 -21.35
CA HIS A 150 15.58 -4.95 -21.61
C HIS A 150 16.98 -5.47 -21.91
N HIS A 151 17.17 -6.76 -21.70
CA HIS A 151 18.48 -7.39 -21.76
C HIS A 151 18.40 -8.79 -22.39
N LEU A 152 19.37 -9.06 -23.24
CA LEU A 152 19.64 -10.37 -23.82
C LEU A 152 21.12 -10.70 -23.56
N LEU A 153 21.36 -11.81 -22.88
CA LEU A 153 22.68 -12.41 -22.63
C LEU A 153 22.86 -13.70 -23.41
N LEU A 154 23.97 -13.85 -24.12
CA LEU A 154 24.54 -15.13 -24.54
C LEU A 154 25.79 -15.42 -23.71
N VAL A 155 25.83 -16.57 -23.03
CA VAL A 155 26.95 -16.97 -22.18
C VAL A 155 28.11 -17.44 -23.05
N ILE A 156 29.33 -17.01 -22.71
CA ILE A 156 30.56 -17.58 -23.25
C ILE A 156 31.05 -18.63 -22.25
N ASP A 157 31.26 -19.85 -22.74
CA ASP A 157 31.85 -20.95 -22.00
C ASP A 157 32.74 -21.75 -22.96
N ASP A 158 34.05 -21.52 -22.86
CA ASP A 158 35.05 -22.12 -23.75
C ASP A 158 35.25 -23.63 -23.48
N GLU A 159 34.71 -24.17 -22.38
CA GLU A 159 34.67 -25.62 -22.12
C GLU A 159 33.55 -26.32 -22.91
N GLN A 160 32.57 -25.56 -23.40
CA GLN A 160 31.44 -26.07 -24.19
C GLN A 160 31.63 -25.74 -25.67
N ALA A 161 31.68 -26.78 -26.51
CA ALA A 161 31.91 -26.64 -27.95
C ALA A 161 30.93 -25.69 -28.66
N ASP A 162 29.69 -25.54 -28.18
CA ASP A 162 28.65 -24.69 -28.76
C ASP A 162 28.54 -23.27 -28.15
N SER A 163 29.40 -22.95 -27.17
CA SER A 163 29.38 -21.69 -26.42
C SER A 163 30.74 -20.99 -26.36
N THR A 164 31.69 -21.42 -27.20
CA THR A 164 32.98 -20.75 -27.34
C THR A 164 32.80 -19.30 -27.77
N ARG A 165 33.78 -18.44 -27.44
CA ARG A 165 33.75 -17.01 -27.76
C ARG A 165 33.37 -16.72 -29.22
N ASP A 166 33.97 -17.42 -30.18
CA ASP A 166 33.76 -17.17 -31.62
C ASP A 166 32.33 -17.52 -32.06
N ILE A 167 31.79 -18.64 -31.57
CA ILE A 167 30.42 -19.07 -31.88
C ILE A 167 29.40 -18.10 -31.26
N VAL A 168 29.63 -17.68 -30.02
CA VAL A 168 28.76 -16.72 -29.34
C VAL A 168 28.80 -15.37 -30.03
N ALA A 169 29.97 -14.92 -30.51
CA ALA A 169 30.11 -13.68 -31.28
C ALA A 169 29.34 -13.73 -32.60
N GLU A 170 29.42 -14.83 -33.36
CA GLU A 170 28.68 -15.00 -34.61
C GLU A 170 27.16 -15.02 -34.37
N ARG A 171 26.71 -15.74 -33.33
CA ARG A 171 25.31 -15.78 -32.91
C ARG A 171 24.84 -14.37 -32.51
N MET A 172 25.66 -13.64 -31.74
CA MET A 172 25.34 -12.29 -31.31
C MET A 172 25.18 -11.34 -32.49
N ALA A 173 26.12 -11.34 -33.44
CA ALA A 173 26.06 -10.54 -34.66
C ALA A 173 24.80 -10.87 -35.49
N THR A 174 24.38 -12.13 -35.52
CA THR A 174 23.13 -12.56 -36.17
C THR A 174 21.89 -12.02 -35.47
N LEU A 175 21.86 -12.00 -34.14
CA LEU A 175 20.77 -11.41 -33.37
C LEU A 175 20.70 -9.89 -33.59
N GLN A 176 21.83 -9.19 -33.58
CA GLN A 176 21.88 -7.75 -33.86
C GLN A 176 21.34 -7.41 -35.25
N ARG A 177 21.75 -8.15 -36.30
CA ARG A 177 21.19 -7.96 -37.66
C ARG A 177 19.68 -8.16 -37.70
N ARG A 178 19.16 -9.15 -36.98
CA ARG A 178 17.70 -9.39 -36.90
C ARG A 178 16.97 -8.24 -36.21
N LEU A 179 17.57 -7.63 -35.18
CA LEU A 179 17.03 -6.48 -34.47
C LEU A 179 17.07 -5.20 -35.30
N GLN A 180 18.09 -5.02 -36.14
CA GLN A 180 18.15 -3.91 -37.10
C GLN A 180 17.02 -3.95 -38.13
N ILE A 181 16.62 -5.17 -38.55
CA ILE A 181 15.51 -5.36 -39.50
C ILE A 181 14.15 -5.14 -38.81
N ASP A 182 13.97 -5.69 -37.61
CA ASP A 182 12.71 -5.62 -36.88
C ASP A 182 12.96 -5.55 -35.36
N PRO A 183 13.04 -4.32 -34.80
CA PRO A 183 13.21 -4.05 -33.37
C PRO A 183 12.20 -4.77 -32.47
N ARG A 184 10.98 -5.01 -32.96
CA ARG A 184 9.88 -5.60 -32.18
C ARG A 184 10.15 -7.07 -31.84
N ARG A 185 11.16 -7.68 -32.44
CA ARG A 185 11.57 -9.07 -32.17
C ARG A 185 12.35 -9.23 -30.89
N PHE A 186 12.79 -8.15 -30.24
CA PHE A 186 13.66 -8.24 -29.06
C PHE A 186 13.13 -9.20 -28.01
N ALA A 187 11.89 -9.03 -27.57
CA ALA A 187 11.28 -9.89 -26.55
C ALA A 187 11.33 -11.37 -26.96
N ARG A 188 10.95 -11.69 -28.20
CA ARG A 188 10.96 -13.07 -28.71
C ARG A 188 12.37 -13.65 -28.83
N LEU A 189 13.35 -12.84 -29.25
CA LEU A 189 14.76 -13.26 -29.34
C LEU A 189 15.33 -13.49 -27.94
N ALA A 190 15.02 -12.62 -26.98
CA ALA A 190 15.41 -12.77 -25.58
C ALA A 190 14.81 -14.05 -24.99
N THR A 191 13.52 -14.31 -25.17
CA THR A 191 12.88 -15.56 -24.69
C THR A 191 13.49 -16.81 -25.27
N ARG A 192 13.90 -16.79 -26.54
CA ARG A 192 14.41 -17.98 -27.23
C ARG A 192 15.89 -18.24 -26.98
N PHE A 193 16.70 -17.19 -26.87
CA PHE A 193 18.16 -17.31 -26.92
C PHE A 193 18.85 -16.80 -25.67
N SER A 194 18.20 -16.02 -24.82
CA SER A 194 18.88 -15.43 -23.67
C SER A 194 19.04 -16.42 -22.53
N ALA A 195 20.24 -16.42 -21.93
CA ALA A 195 20.53 -17.09 -20.66
C ALA A 195 20.20 -16.24 -19.42
N CYS A 196 19.61 -15.04 -19.58
CA CYS A 196 19.23 -14.18 -18.46
C CYS A 196 17.94 -14.69 -17.78
N PRO A 197 17.78 -14.60 -16.45
CA PRO A 197 16.53 -14.97 -15.77
C PRO A 197 15.28 -14.25 -16.30
N THR A 198 15.44 -13.06 -16.87
CA THR A 198 14.34 -12.28 -17.46
C THR A 198 13.96 -12.73 -18.87
N ALA A 199 14.61 -13.75 -19.45
CA ALA A 199 14.35 -14.25 -20.80
C ALA A 199 12.86 -14.57 -21.03
N LEU A 200 12.22 -15.29 -20.09
CA LEU A 200 10.81 -15.65 -20.17
C LEU A 200 9.87 -14.43 -20.13
N ALA A 201 10.33 -13.32 -19.55
CA ALA A 201 9.65 -12.03 -19.55
C ALA A 201 10.10 -11.12 -20.71
N GLY A 202 10.62 -11.70 -21.79
CA GLY A 202 11.10 -10.96 -22.96
C GLY A 202 12.38 -10.16 -22.73
N GLY A 203 13.16 -10.51 -21.70
CA GLY A 203 14.38 -9.80 -21.31
C GLY A 203 14.12 -8.55 -20.47
N LYS A 204 12.89 -8.26 -20.04
CA LYS A 204 12.53 -7.01 -19.36
C LYS A 204 13.20 -6.89 -17.98
N LEU A 205 14.06 -5.88 -17.82
CA LEU A 205 14.69 -5.53 -16.55
C LEU A 205 13.85 -4.52 -15.76
N GLY A 206 13.02 -3.72 -16.44
CA GLY A 206 12.23 -2.66 -15.81
C GLY A 206 12.99 -1.34 -15.71
N TRP A 207 12.61 -0.48 -14.77
CA TRP A 207 13.25 0.83 -14.55
C TRP A 207 14.53 0.69 -13.75
N ILE A 208 15.66 0.94 -14.41
CA ILE A 208 17.00 0.79 -13.86
C ILE A 208 17.57 2.15 -13.47
N THR A 209 18.16 2.24 -12.28
CA THR A 209 18.99 3.37 -11.83
C THR A 209 20.48 3.03 -11.95
N ARG A 210 21.35 4.04 -11.97
CA ARG A 210 22.81 3.83 -12.06
C ARG A 210 23.29 2.96 -10.90
N GLY A 211 24.15 1.98 -11.20
CA GLY A 211 24.75 1.08 -10.21
C GLY A 211 23.98 -0.23 -9.98
N MET A 212 22.85 -0.44 -10.66
CA MET A 212 22.06 -1.68 -10.53
C MET A 212 22.50 -2.80 -11.48
N LEU A 213 23.36 -2.51 -12.47
CA LEU A 213 23.89 -3.48 -13.43
C LEU A 213 25.42 -3.56 -13.32
N TYR A 214 26.01 -4.58 -13.93
CA TYR A 214 27.47 -4.67 -14.12
C TYR A 214 28.02 -3.37 -14.73
N PRO A 215 29.24 -2.92 -14.35
CA PRO A 215 29.78 -1.63 -14.73
C PRO A 215 29.71 -1.33 -16.24
N GLU A 216 30.03 -2.32 -17.08
CA GLU A 216 30.04 -2.24 -18.54
C GLU A 216 28.62 -2.03 -19.09
N LEU A 217 27.65 -2.81 -18.59
CA LEU A 217 26.24 -2.69 -18.95
C LEU A 217 25.63 -1.39 -18.44
N ASN A 218 26.00 -0.97 -17.24
CA ASN A 218 25.52 0.27 -16.66
C ASN A 218 26.05 1.47 -17.45
N ALA A 219 27.35 1.50 -17.76
CA ALA A 219 27.94 2.57 -18.58
C ALA A 219 27.27 2.65 -19.96
N MET A 220 27.09 1.50 -20.62
CA MET A 220 26.42 1.43 -21.92
C MET A 220 24.95 1.86 -21.84
N LEU A 221 24.17 1.27 -20.93
CA LEU A 221 22.75 1.57 -20.80
C LEU A 221 22.52 3.06 -20.60
N PHE A 222 23.37 3.72 -19.82
CA PHE A 222 23.26 5.14 -19.49
C PHE A 222 23.91 6.11 -20.49
N SER A 223 24.55 5.62 -21.56
CA SER A 223 25.00 6.44 -22.70
C SER A 223 24.03 6.39 -23.88
N MET A 224 23.05 5.47 -23.88
CA MET A 224 22.10 5.25 -24.97
C MET A 224 21.01 6.33 -25.08
N GLU A 225 20.30 6.35 -26.21
CA GLU A 225 19.06 7.11 -26.36
C GLU A 225 17.83 6.21 -26.19
N ALA A 226 16.68 6.80 -25.83
CA ALA A 226 15.43 6.05 -25.75
C ALA A 226 15.06 5.45 -27.11
N GLY A 227 14.56 4.22 -27.10
CA GLY A 227 14.23 3.43 -28.28
C GLY A 227 15.40 2.69 -28.94
N THR A 228 16.64 2.85 -28.47
CA THR A 228 17.84 2.30 -29.14
C THR A 228 18.34 0.98 -28.54
N PHE A 229 19.03 0.18 -29.36
CA PHE A 229 19.76 -1.02 -28.93
C PHE A 229 21.24 -0.74 -28.79
N SER A 230 21.90 -1.39 -27.83
CA SER A 230 23.35 -1.29 -27.67
C SER A 230 24.10 -2.07 -28.76
N PRO A 231 25.38 -1.74 -29.02
CA PRO A 231 26.31 -2.71 -29.58
C PRO A 231 26.44 -3.94 -28.65
N SER A 232 27.19 -4.95 -29.09
CA SER A 232 27.50 -6.10 -28.25
C SER A 232 28.41 -5.62 -27.11
N VAL A 233 27.95 -5.78 -25.88
CA VAL A 233 28.73 -5.45 -24.68
C VAL A 233 29.26 -6.75 -24.10
N GLU A 234 30.56 -6.82 -23.85
CA GLU A 234 31.20 -7.98 -23.23
C GLU A 234 31.27 -7.79 -21.71
N THR A 235 30.96 -8.84 -20.97
CA THR A 235 31.25 -8.96 -19.53
C THR A 235 31.89 -10.31 -19.26
N THR A 236 32.25 -10.59 -18.00
CA THR A 236 32.76 -11.90 -17.59
C THR A 236 31.81 -13.07 -17.85
N MET A 237 30.51 -12.82 -18.02
CA MET A 237 29.53 -13.87 -18.33
C MET A 237 29.45 -14.21 -19.83
N GLY A 238 29.77 -13.25 -20.70
CA GLY A 238 29.59 -13.40 -22.13
C GLY A 238 29.19 -12.10 -22.82
N LEU A 239 28.36 -12.21 -23.87
CA LEU A 239 27.96 -11.07 -24.70
C LEU A 239 26.51 -10.65 -24.45
N HIS A 240 26.30 -9.34 -24.46
CA HIS A 240 25.04 -8.72 -24.07
C HIS A 240 24.53 -7.75 -25.13
N ILE A 241 23.21 -7.71 -25.31
CA ILE A 241 22.51 -6.60 -25.97
C ILE A 241 21.55 -5.99 -24.96
N LEU A 242 21.56 -4.67 -24.88
CA LEU A 242 20.62 -3.87 -24.12
C LEU A 242 19.66 -3.18 -25.07
N TRP A 243 18.42 -3.01 -24.64
CA TRP A 243 17.46 -2.11 -25.26
C TRP A 243 17.05 -1.07 -24.25
N CYS A 244 17.31 0.20 -24.53
CA CYS A 244 16.75 1.30 -23.76
C CYS A 244 15.39 1.64 -24.37
N GLU A 245 14.30 1.20 -23.74
CA GLU A 245 12.94 1.47 -24.24
C GLU A 245 12.55 2.94 -23.98
N ALA A 246 12.80 3.43 -22.77
CA ALA A 246 12.44 4.79 -22.36
C ALA A 246 13.41 5.35 -21.31
N ILE A 247 13.52 6.68 -21.26
CA ILE A 247 14.33 7.40 -20.27
C ILE A 247 13.41 8.30 -19.45
N ARG A 248 13.55 8.23 -18.12
CA ARG A 248 13.05 9.22 -17.17
C ARG A 248 14.26 10.02 -16.69
N PRO A 249 14.36 11.32 -17.03
CA PRO A 249 15.51 12.12 -16.66
C PRO A 249 15.61 12.24 -15.14
N ALA A 250 16.82 12.54 -14.66
CA ALA A 250 16.97 13.00 -13.29
C ALA A 250 16.15 14.28 -13.10
N GLY A 251 15.54 14.44 -11.94
CA GLY A 251 14.70 15.58 -11.66
C GLY A 251 14.54 15.80 -10.17
N GLU A 252 14.18 17.01 -9.79
CA GLU A 252 13.80 17.33 -8.42
C GLU A 252 12.28 17.39 -8.36
N THR A 253 11.68 16.72 -7.37
CA THR A 253 10.25 16.94 -7.07
C THR A 253 10.04 18.43 -6.86
N PRO A 254 9.10 19.09 -7.57
CA PRO A 254 8.90 20.53 -7.44
C PRO A 254 8.75 20.91 -5.98
N LYS A 255 9.54 21.88 -5.50
CA LYS A 255 9.59 22.26 -4.09
C LYS A 255 8.19 22.49 -3.50
N ALA A 256 7.32 23.20 -4.21
CA ALA A 256 5.94 23.45 -3.76
C ALA A 256 5.16 22.14 -3.51
N LEU A 257 5.32 21.15 -4.38
CA LEU A 257 4.69 19.83 -4.22
C LEU A 257 5.30 19.08 -3.04
N ALA A 258 6.63 19.09 -2.89
CA ALA A 258 7.33 18.45 -1.78
C ALA A 258 6.86 19.03 -0.43
N LEU A 259 6.83 20.36 -0.28
CA LEU A 259 6.36 21.02 0.93
C LEU A 259 4.90 20.71 1.23
N ALA A 260 4.03 20.66 0.20
CA ALA A 260 2.62 20.30 0.38
C ALA A 260 2.47 18.87 0.92
N GLN A 261 3.18 17.90 0.34
CA GLN A 261 3.16 16.50 0.77
C GLN A 261 3.68 16.32 2.20
N ILE A 262 4.81 16.96 2.54
CA ILE A 262 5.35 16.92 3.91
C ILE A 262 4.33 17.50 4.89
N ARG A 263 3.77 18.68 4.58
CA ARG A 263 2.80 19.35 5.45
C ARG A 263 1.56 18.48 5.69
N GLU A 264 1.01 17.89 4.63
CA GLU A 264 -0.16 17.00 4.72
C GLU A 264 0.15 15.77 5.59
N GLN A 265 1.26 15.08 5.32
CA GLN A 265 1.66 13.90 6.08
C GLN A 265 1.87 14.22 7.57
N TRP A 266 2.53 15.34 7.87
CA TRP A 266 2.77 15.77 9.24
C TRP A 266 1.49 16.21 9.93
N GLN A 267 0.58 16.90 9.22
CA GLN A 267 -0.70 17.30 9.76
C GLN A 267 -1.51 16.06 10.17
N GLU A 268 -1.57 15.06 9.29
CA GLU A 268 -2.27 13.81 9.58
C GLU A 268 -1.62 13.04 10.74
N THR A 269 -0.29 13.09 10.84
CA THR A 269 0.43 12.47 11.95
C THR A 269 0.12 13.15 13.28
N ARG A 270 0.13 14.49 13.30
CA ARG A 270 -0.25 15.28 14.49
C ARG A 270 -1.71 15.06 14.88
N ARG A 271 -2.63 15.01 13.91
CA ARG A 271 -4.05 14.73 14.15
C ARG A 271 -4.25 13.39 14.85
N ARG A 272 -3.60 12.33 14.35
CA ARG A 272 -3.64 10.99 14.97
C ARG A 272 -3.02 10.96 16.36
N GLN A 273 -1.89 11.67 16.55
CA GLN A 273 -1.27 11.78 17.87
C GLN A 273 -2.17 12.50 18.87
N TYR A 274 -2.80 13.60 18.45
CA TYR A 274 -3.72 14.38 19.28
C TYR A 274 -4.94 13.55 19.69
N GLN A 275 -5.58 12.85 18.74
CA GLN A 275 -6.67 11.91 19.03
C GLN A 275 -6.23 10.82 20.02
N ARG A 276 -5.05 10.22 19.82
CA ARG A 276 -4.54 9.17 20.71
C ARG A 276 -4.31 9.68 22.14
N GLN A 277 -3.74 10.86 22.29
CA GLN A 277 -3.53 11.49 23.60
C GLN A 277 -4.87 11.81 24.27
N TRP A 278 -5.83 12.34 23.51
CA TRP A 278 -7.18 12.62 23.99
C TRP A 278 -7.90 11.34 24.45
N LEU A 279 -7.84 10.26 23.65
CA LEU A 279 -8.41 8.96 24.02
C LEU A 279 -7.81 8.43 25.33
N ALA A 280 -6.48 8.49 25.46
CA ALA A 280 -5.81 8.08 26.70
C ALA A 280 -6.28 8.91 27.92
N ALA A 281 -6.47 10.22 27.73
CA ALA A 281 -6.91 11.12 28.81
C ALA A 281 -8.36 10.87 29.25
N ILE A 282 -9.27 10.48 28.35
CA ILE A 282 -10.65 10.17 28.71
C ILE A 282 -10.82 8.74 29.22
N SER A 283 -9.95 7.80 28.84
CA SER A 283 -9.98 6.43 29.35
C SER A 283 -9.38 6.27 30.74
N ALA A 284 -8.62 7.26 31.22
CA ALA A 284 -8.01 7.26 32.55
C ALA A 284 -8.89 7.89 33.65
N ARG A 285 -10.07 8.41 33.29
CA ARG A 285 -11.06 9.00 34.21
C ARG A 285 -12.10 7.97 34.60
#